data_AF-A0A6B3I833-F1
#
_entry.id   AF-A0A6B3I833-F1
#
_cell.length_a   1.000
_cell.length_b   1.000
_cell.length_c   1.000
_cell.angle_alpha   90.00
_cell.angle_beta   90.00
_cell.angle_gamma   90.00
#
_symmetry.space_group_name_H-M   'P 1'
#
loop_
_entity.id
_entity.type
_entity.pdbx_description
1 polymer ?
#
loop_
_entity_poly.entity_id
_entity_poly.type
_entity_poly.pdbx_seq_one_letter_code
_entity_poly.pdbx_strand_id
1 'polypeptide(L)'
;WLRDATLTLGAMVSAGYLEEAAAWRDWLLRAVAGDPADLQIMYGLAGERRLPEMELPWLSGYENSRPVRTGNAAVRQRQLDVYGEVIDALRLARVAGLDDKPHAWNLQLSLLGFLESSWREPDEGL
;
A
#
# COMPACT_ATOMS: atom_id res chain seq x y z
N TRP A 1 -3.27 4.04 -3.13
CA TRP A 1 -3.50 3.54 -1.76
C TRP A 1 -3.17 2.06 -1.73
N LEU A 2 -2.62 1.52 -0.63
CA LEU A 2 -2.28 0.10 -0.56
C LEU A 2 -3.52 -0.80 -0.49
N ARG A 3 -4.49 -0.48 0.37
CA ARG A 3 -5.78 -1.20 0.45
C ARG A 3 -6.46 -1.37 -0.91
N ASP A 4 -6.64 -0.28 -1.65
CA ASP A 4 -7.34 -0.36 -2.94
C ASP A 4 -6.55 -1.21 -3.95
N ALA A 5 -5.22 -1.14 -3.87
CA ALA A 5 -4.35 -1.97 -4.69
C ALA A 5 -4.47 -3.45 -4.32
N THR A 6 -4.51 -3.82 -3.03
CA THR A 6 -4.64 -5.22 -2.59
C THR A 6 -6.00 -5.81 -2.99
N LEU A 7 -7.08 -5.05 -2.86
CA LEU A 7 -8.41 -5.45 -3.34
C LEU A 7 -8.43 -5.67 -4.86
N THR A 8 -7.84 -4.75 -5.62
CA THR A 8 -7.73 -4.86 -7.08
C THR A 8 -6.90 -6.07 -7.49
N LEU A 9 -5.78 -6.31 -6.80
CA LEU A 9 -4.93 -7.48 -7.03
C LEU A 9 -5.66 -8.78 -6.70
N GLY A 10 -6.49 -8.79 -5.66
CA GLY A 10 -7.33 -9.94 -5.34
C GLY A 10 -8.26 -10.34 -6.50
N ALA A 11 -8.89 -9.34 -7.13
CA ALA A 11 -9.69 -9.55 -8.33
C ALA A 11 -8.84 -10.05 -9.53
N MET A 12 -7.67 -9.44 -9.75
CA MET A 12 -6.75 -9.83 -10.84
C MET A 12 -6.25 -11.27 -10.69
N VAL A 13 -5.75 -11.62 -9.50
CA VAL A 13 -5.26 -12.98 -9.19
C VAL A 13 -6.39 -14.00 -9.35
N SER A 14 -7.61 -13.68 -8.88
CA SER A 14 -8.77 -14.57 -9.04
C SER A 14 -9.16 -14.79 -10.51
N ALA A 15 -8.84 -13.85 -11.39
CA ALA A 15 -9.04 -13.95 -12.83
C ALA A 15 -7.82 -14.51 -13.60
N GLY A 16 -6.76 -14.93 -12.89
CA GLY A 16 -5.55 -15.55 -13.47
C GLY A 16 -4.43 -14.58 -13.87
N TYR A 17 -4.56 -13.29 -13.54
CA TYR A 17 -3.56 -12.26 -13.83
C TYR A 17 -2.47 -12.21 -12.75
N LEU A 18 -1.45 -13.07 -12.89
CA LEU A 18 -0.37 -13.21 -11.90
C LEU A 18 0.83 -12.29 -12.15
N GLU A 19 1.01 -11.80 -13.38
CA GLU A 19 2.14 -10.93 -13.74
C GLU A 19 2.03 -9.58 -13.03
N GLU A 20 0.83 -9.03 -12.93
CA GLU A 20 0.49 -7.80 -12.25
C GLU A 20 0.74 -7.92 -10.73
N ALA A 21 0.36 -9.06 -10.15
CA ALA A 21 0.65 -9.37 -8.74
C ALA A 21 2.15 -9.50 -8.48
N ALA A 22 2.89 -10.12 -9.42
CA ALA A 22 4.36 -10.19 -9.36
C ALA A 22 5.00 -8.81 -9.41
N ALA A 23 4.57 -7.97 -10.36
CA ALA A 23 5.07 -6.61 -10.54
C ALA A 23 4.78 -5.74 -9.32
N TRP A 24 3.58 -5.85 -8.75
CA TRP A 24 3.20 -5.11 -7.55
C TRP A 24 3.99 -5.57 -6.32
N ARG A 25 4.16 -6.87 -6.09
CA ARG A 25 5.02 -7.38 -4.99
C ARG A 25 6.43 -6.83 -5.10
N ASP A 26 7.00 -6.87 -6.30
CA ASP A 26 8.36 -6.39 -6.53
C ASP A 26 8.45 -4.86 -6.35
N TRP A 27 7.40 -4.12 -6.73
CA TRP A 27 7.27 -2.69 -6.43
C TRP A 27 7.17 -2.42 -4.92
N LEU A 28 6.34 -3.17 -4.19
CA LEU A 28 6.16 -3.02 -2.75
C LEU A 28 7.48 -3.26 -2.01
N LEU A 29 8.22 -4.29 -2.38
CA LEU A 29 9.55 -4.58 -1.82
C LEU A 29 10.53 -3.42 -1.99
N ARG A 30 10.44 -2.67 -3.10
CA ARG A 30 11.26 -1.47 -3.33
C ARG A 30 10.73 -0.26 -2.56
N ALA A 31 9.41 -0.06 -2.50
CA ALA A 31 8.78 1.07 -1.84
C ALA A 31 8.89 1.04 -0.31
N VAL A 32 8.91 -0.17 0.26
CA VAL A 32 9.00 -0.44 1.71
C VAL A 32 10.45 -0.70 2.14
N ALA A 33 11.45 -0.40 1.30
CA ALA A 33 12.86 -0.63 1.65
C ALA A 33 13.25 0.08 2.96
N GLY A 34 13.38 -0.68 4.05
CA GLY A 34 13.59 -0.15 5.40
C GLY A 34 12.87 -0.95 6.48
N ASP A 35 12.30 -0.24 7.46
CA ASP A 35 11.57 -0.80 8.59
C ASP A 35 10.11 -1.16 8.19
N PRO A 36 9.65 -2.39 8.46
CA PRO A 36 8.26 -2.78 8.29
C PRO A 36 7.25 -1.92 9.05
N ALA A 37 7.66 -1.32 10.18
CA ALA A 37 6.85 -0.35 10.94
C ALA A 37 6.59 0.95 10.17
N ASP A 38 7.36 1.20 9.11
CA ASP A 38 7.25 2.36 8.24
C ASP A 38 6.33 2.11 7.02
N LEU A 39 5.45 1.10 7.07
CA LEU A 39 4.46 0.89 6.03
C LEU A 39 3.47 2.08 6.02
N GLN A 40 3.47 2.83 4.91
CA GLN A 40 2.51 3.90 4.67
C GLN A 40 1.24 3.36 3.99
N ILE A 41 0.11 3.99 4.25
CA ILE A 41 -1.17 3.61 3.65
C ILE A 41 -1.20 3.89 2.14
N MET A 42 -0.32 4.76 1.65
CA MET A 42 -0.18 5.08 0.24
C MET A 42 1.23 5.55 -0.10
N TYR A 43 1.54 5.47 -1.39
CA TYR A 43 2.80 5.91 -1.98
C TYR A 43 2.50 6.59 -3.32
N GLY A 44 3.45 7.39 -3.79
CA GLY A 44 3.50 7.79 -5.20
C GLY A 44 3.74 6.59 -6.10
N LEU A 45 3.48 6.74 -7.41
CA LEU A 45 3.55 5.64 -8.37
C LEU A 45 4.96 5.03 -8.47
N ALA A 46 6.02 5.82 -8.29
CA ALA A 46 7.39 5.31 -8.28
C ALA A 46 7.86 4.87 -6.88
N GLY A 47 6.94 4.80 -5.90
CA GLY A 47 7.24 4.44 -4.52
C GLY A 47 7.58 5.65 -3.64
N GLU A 48 7.24 6.88 -4.08
CA GLU A 48 7.52 8.08 -3.30
C GLU A 48 6.78 8.07 -1.96
N ARG A 49 7.55 8.24 -0.89
CA ARG A 49 7.05 8.25 0.49
C ARG A 49 6.60 9.63 0.96
N ARG A 50 7.22 10.69 0.43
CA ARG A 50 6.92 12.08 0.77
C ARG A 50 5.84 12.61 -0.17
N LEU A 51 4.64 12.77 0.37
CA LEU A 51 3.46 13.25 -0.36
C LEU A 51 2.91 14.54 0.28
N PRO A 52 3.70 15.64 0.34
CA PRO A 52 3.27 16.87 0.99
C PRO A 52 2.05 17.45 0.28
N GLU A 53 0.99 17.70 1.03
CA GLU A 53 -0.21 18.33 0.48
C GLU A 53 -0.02 19.85 0.37
N MET A 54 -0.35 20.41 -0.79
CA MET A 54 -0.31 21.86 -1.01
C MET A 54 -1.39 22.31 -2.00
N GLU A 55 -1.87 23.54 -1.81
CA GLU A 55 -2.82 24.17 -2.73
C GLU A 55 -2.09 24.81 -3.93
N LEU A 56 -2.72 24.73 -5.10
CA LEU A 56 -2.22 25.25 -6.37
C LEU A 56 -3.16 26.38 -6.85
N PRO A 57 -3.04 27.61 -6.30
CA PRO A 57 -4.02 28.68 -6.51
C PRO A 57 -4.07 29.21 -7.96
N TRP A 58 -3.07 28.87 -8.79
CA TRP A 58 -3.02 29.23 -10.21
C TRP A 58 -3.80 28.27 -11.13
N LEU A 59 -4.30 27.15 -10.61
CA LEU A 59 -5.12 26.20 -11.37
C LEU A 59 -6.60 26.45 -11.12
N SER A 60 -7.40 26.46 -12.19
CA SER A 60 -8.86 26.63 -12.10
C SER A 60 -9.57 25.40 -11.52
N GLY A 61 -8.96 24.22 -11.66
CA GLY A 61 -9.56 22.93 -11.30
C GLY A 61 -10.53 22.40 -12.36
N TYR A 62 -10.89 21.11 -12.24
CA TYR A 62 -11.91 20.49 -13.08
C TYR A 62 -13.28 21.15 -12.81
N GLU A 63 -13.96 21.61 -13.85
CA GLU A 63 -15.24 22.34 -13.75
C GLU A 63 -15.19 23.54 -12.78
N ASN A 64 -14.06 24.26 -12.72
CA ASN A 64 -13.82 25.37 -11.78
C ASN A 64 -13.85 24.98 -10.29
N SER A 65 -13.72 23.69 -9.96
CA SER A 65 -13.68 23.19 -8.58
C SER A 65 -12.43 23.69 -7.87
N ARG A 66 -12.61 24.32 -6.70
CA ARG A 66 -11.52 24.89 -5.89
C ARG A 66 -11.65 24.49 -4.41
N PRO A 67 -10.53 24.34 -3.70
CA PRO A 67 -9.15 24.52 -4.17
C PRO A 67 -8.60 23.28 -4.91
N VAL A 68 -7.64 23.50 -5.82
CA VAL A 68 -6.85 22.42 -6.42
C VAL A 68 -5.69 22.09 -5.49
N ARG A 69 -5.50 20.81 -5.20
CA ARG A 69 -4.41 20.32 -4.34
C ARG A 69 -3.56 19.28 -5.07
N THR A 70 -2.29 19.18 -4.65
CA THR A 70 -1.39 18.07 -4.99
C THR A 70 -0.84 17.47 -3.71
N GLY A 71 -0.30 16.25 -3.77
CA GLY A 71 0.06 15.46 -2.61
C GLY A 71 -1.15 14.82 -1.95
N ASN A 72 -0.96 14.28 -0.75
CA ASN A 72 -2.06 13.69 0.01
C ASN A 72 -1.76 13.70 1.51
N ALA A 73 -2.47 14.54 2.26
CA ALA A 73 -2.27 14.68 3.70
C ALA A 73 -2.55 13.39 4.47
N ALA A 74 -3.41 12.51 3.92
CA ALA A 74 -3.76 11.26 4.55
C ALA A 74 -2.57 10.28 4.65
N VAL A 75 -1.45 10.54 3.96
CA VAL A 75 -0.23 9.72 4.08
C VAL A 75 0.28 9.59 5.53
N ARG A 76 -0.12 10.50 6.43
CA ARG A 76 0.24 10.47 7.86
C ARG A 76 -0.73 9.67 8.72
N GLN A 77 -1.88 9.26 8.19
CA GLN A 77 -2.85 8.50 8.94
C GLN A 77 -2.31 7.11 9.22
N ARG A 78 -2.54 6.64 10.43
CA ARG A 78 -2.28 5.27 10.79
C ARG A 78 -3.52 4.44 10.45
N GLN A 79 -3.36 3.41 9.62
CA GLN A 79 -4.41 2.42 9.35
C GLN A 79 -3.81 1.03 9.51
N LEU A 80 -4.22 0.30 10.55
CA LEU A 80 -3.63 -1.00 10.92
C LEU A 80 -4.06 -2.13 10.01
N ASP A 81 -5.26 -2.02 9.43
CA ASP A 81 -5.79 -3.00 8.50
C ASP A 81 -5.01 -3.10 7.18
N VAL A 82 -4.31 -2.04 6.75
CA VAL A 82 -3.42 -2.07 5.57
C VAL A 82 -2.37 -3.17 5.67
N TYR A 83 -1.90 -3.50 6.88
CA TYR A 83 -0.95 -4.60 7.10
C TYR A 83 -1.58 -5.96 6.75
N GLY A 84 -2.81 -6.18 7.22
CA GLY A 84 -3.57 -7.40 6.92
C GLY A 84 -3.87 -7.54 5.43
N GLU A 85 -4.30 -6.44 4.80
CA GLU A 85 -4.57 -6.35 3.37
C GLU A 85 -3.35 -6.72 2.51
N VAL A 86 -2.16 -6.20 2.86
CA VAL A 86 -0.91 -6.51 2.17
C VAL A 86 -0.51 -7.98 2.37
N ILE A 87 -0.60 -8.49 3.60
CA ILE A 87 -0.28 -9.89 3.90
C ILE A 87 -1.23 -10.82 3.12
N ASP A 88 -2.52 -10.51 3.08
CA ASP A 88 -3.51 -11.32 2.38
C ASP A 88 -3.27 -11.33 0.86
N ALA A 89 -3.01 -10.17 0.24
CA ALA A 89 -2.70 -10.10 -1.19
C ALA A 89 -1.45 -10.92 -1.56
N LEU A 90 -0.38 -10.83 -0.74
CA LEU A 90 0.84 -11.61 -0.95
C LEU A 90 0.60 -13.12 -0.76
N ARG A 91 -0.23 -13.50 0.22
CA ARG A 91 -0.66 -14.89 0.42
C ARG A 91 -1.46 -15.39 -0.79
N LEU A 92 -2.45 -14.62 -1.24
CA LEU A 92 -3.34 -15.00 -2.33
C LEU A 92 -2.55 -15.25 -3.61
N ALA A 93 -1.62 -14.35 -3.95
CA ALA A 93 -0.72 -14.52 -5.09
C ALA A 93 0.11 -15.81 -4.99
N ARG A 94 0.67 -16.11 -3.81
CA ARG A 94 1.42 -17.36 -3.56
C ARG A 94 0.55 -18.60 -3.73
N VAL A 95 -0.65 -18.61 -3.16
CA VAL A 95 -1.60 -19.73 -3.28
C VAL A 95 -2.03 -19.94 -4.74
N ALA A 96 -2.09 -18.86 -5.52
CA ALA A 96 -2.38 -18.92 -6.95
C ALA A 96 -1.18 -19.36 -7.82
N GLY A 97 -0.02 -19.67 -7.23
CA GLY A 97 1.15 -20.22 -7.93
C GLY A 97 2.23 -19.20 -8.29
N LEU A 98 2.17 -17.97 -7.74
CA LEU A 98 3.28 -17.03 -7.91
C LEU A 98 4.50 -17.49 -7.11
N ASP A 99 5.67 -17.48 -7.76
CA ASP A 99 6.94 -17.92 -7.16
C ASP A 99 7.24 -17.27 -5.82
N ASP A 100 7.65 -18.10 -4.86
CA ASP A 100 8.10 -17.65 -3.56
C ASP A 100 9.47 -16.97 -3.65
N LYS A 101 9.52 -15.72 -3.19
CA LYS A 101 10.78 -14.97 -3.03
C LYS A 101 11.09 -14.84 -1.53
N PRO A 102 12.29 -15.23 -1.05
CA PRO A 102 12.65 -15.11 0.37
C PRO A 102 12.43 -13.71 0.95
N HIS A 103 12.73 -12.65 0.17
CA HIS A 103 12.50 -11.27 0.59
C HIS A 103 11.02 -10.92 0.77
N ALA A 104 10.13 -11.47 -0.07
CA ALA A 104 8.68 -11.26 0.04
C ALA A 104 8.09 -11.98 1.27
N TRP A 105 8.65 -13.15 1.61
CA TRP A 105 8.28 -13.87 2.82
C TRP A 105 8.78 -13.14 4.08
N ASN A 106 10.03 -12.68 4.08
CA ASN A 106 10.58 -11.91 5.18
C ASN A 106 9.77 -10.64 5.43
N LEU A 107 9.34 -9.94 4.37
CA LEU A 107 8.43 -8.79 4.50
C LEU A 107 7.13 -9.16 5.23
N GLN A 108 6.47 -10.27 4.87
CA GLN A 108 5.25 -10.71 5.56
C GLN A 108 5.47 -10.99 7.05
N LEU A 109 6.55 -11.71 7.41
CA LEU A 109 6.89 -11.98 8.81
C LEU A 109 7.15 -10.69 9.60
N SER A 110 7.87 -9.77 8.97
CA SER A 110 8.16 -8.46 9.49
C SER A 110 6.91 -7.61 9.76
N LEU A 111 5.97 -7.57 8.80
CA LEU A 111 4.68 -6.87 8.95
C LEU A 111 3.82 -7.51 10.05
N LEU A 112 3.83 -8.84 10.12
CA LEU A 112 3.12 -9.59 11.17
C LEU A 112 3.70 -9.30 12.55
N GLY A 113 5.02 -9.21 12.69
CA GLY A 113 5.69 -8.88 13.94
C GLY A 113 5.35 -7.47 14.44
N PHE A 114 5.26 -6.48 13.55
CA PHE A 114 4.74 -5.15 13.90
C PHE A 114 3.27 -5.21 14.32
N LEU A 115 2.43 -5.92 13.55
CA LEU A 115 1.01 -6.00 13.86
C LEU A 115 0.77 -6.70 15.21
N GLU A 116 1.52 -7.73 15.55
CA GLU A 116 1.43 -8.44 16.83
C GLU A 116 1.65 -7.50 18.03
N SER A 117 2.59 -6.55 17.93
CA SER A 117 2.88 -5.60 19.01
C SER A 117 1.92 -4.41 19.05
N SER A 118 1.31 -4.04 17.93
CA SER A 118 0.61 -2.77 17.79
C SER A 118 -0.89 -2.85 17.43
N TRP A 119 -1.48 -4.03 17.20
CA TRP A 119 -2.87 -4.16 16.74
C TRP A 119 -3.94 -3.61 17.70
N ARG A 120 -3.60 -3.42 18.97
CA ARG A 120 -4.51 -2.86 19.99
C ARG A 120 -4.42 -1.34 20.11
N GLU A 121 -3.48 -0.73 19.43
CA GLU A 121 -3.32 0.72 19.45
C GLU A 121 -4.42 1.39 18.61
N PRO A 122 -4.87 2.59 18.99
CA PRO A 122 -5.82 3.34 18.18
C PRO A 122 -5.26 3.64 16.79
N ASP A 123 -6.12 3.56 15.77
CA ASP A 123 -5.83 3.95 14.41
C ASP A 123 -6.94 4.84 13.83
N GLU A 124 -6.78 5.24 12.57
CA GLU A 124 -7.71 6.08 11.82
C GLU A 124 -8.51 5.25 10.80
N GLY A 125 -8.70 3.96 11.10
CA GLY A 125 -9.61 3.07 10.38
C GLY A 125 -11.08 3.44 10.64
N LEU A 126 -11.96 2.93 9.78
CA LEU A 126 -13.43 3.08 9.90
C LEU A 126 -14.02 2.14 10.96
#